data_AF-A0A4Z2FC93-F1
#
_entry.id   AF-A0A4Z2FC93-F1
#
_cell.length_a   1.000
_cell.length_b   1.000
_cell.length_c   1.000
_cell.angle_alpha   90.00
_cell.angle_beta   90.00
_cell.angle_gamma   90.00
#
_symmetry.space_group_name_H-M   'P 1'
#
loop_
_entity.id
_entity.type
_entity.pdbx_description
1 polymer ?
#
loop_
_entity_poly.entity_id
_entity_poly.type
_entity_poly.pdbx_seq_one_letter_code
_entity_poly.pdbx_strand_id
1 'polypeptide(L)'
;MCHIPVFCWITATVLEDVLKTTEGGKLPNTMTEMYIHFLVVQSKVKMVKFDGGAATDPHWSPESRKTTESLGRLAFDQLQKGNLIFYECDLTECGIDIREASVYSGVFTQIFREARGLYQDQVFCFVHLSVQEFLAALHVHLTLSNSGVHLMSEKQPGAKGLGWPEVLRDEPKLKNLYQSAVDKALQSPNGHLDLFLRFLLGLSLETNQSLLQGLLTQTGSSSQANQETVQYIKKKLNKNVSPEKSINLFHCLNELNDGSLVEEIQQALRSRRLSTDELSTAQWSALVFILLSSEEDLEVFDLIKYSASEEALLMLLPVVKASNKALLKDCNLTERSCGALSSVLSSQSSSLKHLDLSNNKLQDSGVKLFSAGLESPHCRLETLRLSGCEISEEGCSSLGSALKSNPSSLRELDLSRNQLQDSGVKLLIGFLESPRCRLETLRGPGRLWYVHTGRVGKILDAPDAGF
;
A
#
# COMPACT_ATOMS: atom_id res chain seq x y z
N MET A 1 -2.33 -6.84 -2.04
CA MET A 1 -1.83 -7.91 -2.94
C MET A 1 -2.89 -8.42 -3.92
N CYS A 2 -4.13 -8.68 -3.51
CA CYS A 2 -5.18 -9.37 -4.30
C CYS A 2 -5.81 -8.58 -5.48
N HIS A 3 -5.14 -7.56 -6.01
CA HIS A 3 -5.58 -6.90 -7.26
C HIS A 3 -4.98 -7.55 -8.51
N ILE A 4 -3.97 -8.42 -8.34
CA ILE A 4 -3.30 -9.14 -9.43
C ILE A 4 -3.64 -10.64 -9.29
N PRO A 5 -4.13 -11.32 -10.36
CA PRO A 5 -4.61 -12.70 -10.27
C PRO A 5 -3.62 -13.69 -9.65
N VAL A 6 -2.33 -13.61 -9.97
CA VAL A 6 -1.31 -14.50 -9.39
C VAL A 6 -1.19 -14.32 -7.88
N PHE A 7 -1.30 -13.08 -7.39
CA PHE A 7 -1.28 -12.80 -5.96
C PHE A 7 -2.55 -13.27 -5.28
N CYS A 8 -3.71 -13.24 -5.94
CA CYS A 8 -4.93 -13.87 -5.43
C CYS A 8 -4.74 -15.38 -5.25
N TRP A 9 -4.14 -16.04 -6.25
CA TRP A 9 -3.87 -17.48 -6.19
C TRP A 9 -2.89 -17.83 -5.06
N ILE A 10 -1.79 -17.10 -4.93
CA ILE A 10 -0.81 -17.27 -3.83
C ILE A 10 -1.50 -17.06 -2.48
N THR A 11 -2.23 -15.96 -2.31
CA THR A 11 -2.92 -15.64 -1.05
C THR A 11 -3.96 -16.70 -0.72
N ALA A 12 -4.77 -17.17 -1.68
CA ALA A 12 -5.75 -18.23 -1.44
C ALA A 12 -5.06 -19.54 -1.02
N THR A 13 -3.97 -19.92 -1.69
CA THR A 13 -3.18 -21.12 -1.37
C THR A 13 -2.62 -21.06 0.05
N VAL A 14 -2.07 -19.91 0.45
CA VAL A 14 -1.51 -19.70 1.79
C VAL A 14 -2.60 -19.69 2.86
N LEU A 15 -3.68 -18.92 2.66
CA LEU A 15 -4.77 -18.82 3.62
C LEU A 15 -5.47 -20.17 3.83
N GLU A 16 -5.57 -21.00 2.80
CA GLU A 16 -6.13 -22.35 2.95
C GLU A 16 -5.31 -23.22 3.92
N ASP A 17 -3.97 -23.16 3.90
CA ASP A 17 -3.11 -23.90 4.84
C ASP A 17 -3.11 -23.27 6.24
N VAL A 18 -2.95 -21.94 6.31
CA VAL A 18 -2.86 -21.20 7.58
C VAL A 18 -4.17 -21.31 8.36
N LEU A 19 -5.34 -21.17 7.72
CA LEU A 19 -6.64 -21.25 8.41
C LEU A 19 -6.97 -22.66 8.90
N LYS A 20 -6.41 -23.72 8.29
CA LYS A 20 -6.56 -25.10 8.75
C LYS A 20 -5.68 -25.43 9.96
N THR A 21 -4.53 -24.76 10.08
CA THR A 21 -3.48 -25.10 11.04
C THR A 21 -3.42 -24.17 12.25
N THR A 22 -4.03 -22.99 12.16
CA THR A 22 -4.00 -21.98 13.24
C THR A 22 -5.40 -21.65 13.73
N GLU A 23 -5.81 -22.19 14.87
CA GLU A 23 -6.94 -21.67 15.64
C GLU A 23 -6.52 -20.33 16.29
N GLY A 24 -6.64 -19.22 15.56
CA GLY A 24 -6.42 -17.87 16.09
C GLY A 24 -4.99 -17.30 15.94
N GLY A 25 -4.18 -17.82 15.01
CA GLY A 25 -2.86 -17.26 14.70
C GLY A 25 -2.91 -15.96 13.88
N LYS A 26 -1.82 -15.17 13.92
CA LYS A 26 -1.68 -13.95 13.13
C LYS A 26 -1.49 -14.29 11.66
N LEU A 27 -2.26 -13.64 10.78
CA LEU A 27 -2.12 -13.79 9.34
C LEU A 27 -0.84 -13.09 8.82
N PRO A 28 -0.26 -13.58 7.70
CA PRO A 28 0.87 -12.92 7.05
C PRO A 28 0.53 -11.46 6.71
N ASN A 29 1.38 -10.52 7.15
CA ASN A 29 1.12 -9.07 7.01
C ASN A 29 2.01 -8.40 5.94
N THR A 30 3.10 -9.04 5.52
CA THR A 30 4.02 -8.56 4.49
C THR A 30 4.02 -9.46 3.26
N MET A 31 4.55 -8.94 2.14
CA MET A 31 4.69 -9.76 0.93
C MET A 31 5.70 -10.88 1.17
N THR A 32 6.77 -10.62 1.91
CA THR A 32 7.77 -11.65 2.21
C THR A 32 7.20 -12.78 3.06
N GLU A 33 6.44 -12.49 4.12
CA GLU A 33 5.77 -13.52 4.91
C GLU A 33 4.85 -14.39 4.04
N MET A 34 4.05 -13.76 3.17
CA MET A 34 3.15 -14.48 2.25
C MET A 34 3.92 -15.45 1.35
N TYR A 35 5.08 -15.05 0.83
CA TYR A 35 5.90 -15.91 -0.04
C TYR A 35 6.66 -16.99 0.72
N ILE A 36 7.09 -16.73 1.96
CA ILE A 36 7.65 -17.76 2.83
C ILE A 36 6.60 -18.85 3.09
N HIS A 37 5.39 -18.47 3.49
CA HIS A 37 4.31 -19.42 3.68
C HIS A 37 3.97 -20.17 2.39
N PHE A 38 3.93 -19.46 1.25
CA PHE A 38 3.70 -20.10 -0.03
C PHE A 38 4.76 -21.18 -0.33
N LEU A 39 6.05 -20.88 -0.12
CA LEU A 39 7.12 -21.86 -0.30
C LEU A 39 6.96 -23.05 0.64
N VAL A 40 6.64 -22.83 1.92
CA VAL A 40 6.40 -23.90 2.90
C VAL A 40 5.24 -24.80 2.45
N VAL A 41 4.14 -24.22 1.96
CA VAL A 41 3.00 -24.98 1.42
C VAL A 41 3.42 -25.80 0.21
N GLN A 42 4.17 -25.22 -0.74
CA GLN A 42 4.65 -25.95 -1.91
C GLN A 42 5.55 -27.13 -1.50
N SER A 43 6.44 -26.94 -0.53
CA SER A 43 7.30 -28.00 0.01
C SER A 43 6.50 -29.13 0.65
N LYS A 44 5.49 -28.81 1.47
CA LYS A 44 4.58 -29.81 2.08
C LYS A 44 3.81 -30.59 1.02
N VAL A 45 3.25 -29.89 0.03
CA VAL A 45 2.47 -30.52 -1.06
C VAL A 45 3.33 -31.47 -1.87
N LYS A 46 4.57 -31.09 -2.19
CA LYS A 46 5.51 -31.99 -2.86
C LYS A 46 5.77 -33.24 -2.03
N MET A 47 6.12 -33.06 -0.76
CA MET A 47 6.48 -34.16 0.14
C MET A 47 5.34 -35.18 0.27
N VAL A 48 4.10 -34.72 0.48
CA VAL A 48 2.94 -35.60 0.64
C VAL A 48 2.55 -36.29 -0.67
N LYS A 49 2.62 -35.59 -1.81
CA LYS A 49 2.15 -36.14 -3.10
C LYS A 49 3.15 -37.02 -3.81
N PHE A 50 4.45 -36.75 -3.66
CA PHE A 50 5.49 -37.35 -4.49
C PHE A 50 6.57 -38.07 -3.70
N ASP A 51 6.91 -37.60 -2.50
CA ASP A 51 7.97 -38.21 -1.68
C ASP A 51 7.41 -39.26 -0.69
N GLY A 52 6.08 -39.45 -0.65
CA GLY A 52 5.41 -40.46 0.17
C GLY A 52 5.41 -40.17 1.68
N GLY A 53 5.75 -38.93 2.07
CA GLY A 53 5.78 -38.48 3.47
C GLY A 53 4.38 -38.22 4.04
N ALA A 54 4.25 -38.28 5.37
CA ALA A 54 3.01 -37.93 6.05
C ALA A 54 2.89 -36.40 6.19
N ALA A 55 1.66 -35.87 6.22
CA ALA A 55 1.44 -34.42 6.41
C ALA A 55 2.00 -33.86 7.73
N THR A 56 2.35 -34.75 8.68
CA THR A 56 2.96 -34.43 9.98
C THR A 56 4.49 -34.37 9.96
N ASP A 57 5.13 -34.78 8.86
CA ASP A 57 6.59 -34.81 8.77
C ASP A 57 7.19 -33.40 8.68
N PRO A 58 8.44 -33.19 9.12
CA PRO A 58 9.11 -31.90 8.98
C PRO A 58 9.14 -31.47 7.50
N HIS A 59 8.64 -30.28 7.21
CA HIS A 59 8.54 -29.77 5.85
C HIS A 59 9.90 -29.52 5.15
N TRP A 60 11.01 -29.55 5.89
CA TRP A 60 12.38 -29.40 5.37
C TRP A 60 13.21 -30.69 5.51
N SER A 61 13.03 -31.64 4.59
CA SER A 61 13.92 -32.80 4.41
C SER A 61 15.27 -32.40 3.78
N PRO A 62 16.34 -33.20 3.92
CA PRO A 62 17.61 -32.95 3.23
C PRO A 62 17.43 -32.75 1.72
N GLU A 63 16.55 -33.53 1.11
CA GLU A 63 16.21 -33.45 -0.31
C GLU A 63 15.48 -32.15 -0.62
N SER A 64 14.46 -31.76 0.15
CA SER A 64 13.68 -30.54 -0.13
C SER A 64 14.51 -29.26 0.08
N ARG A 65 15.45 -29.27 1.03
CA ARG A 65 16.45 -28.20 1.19
C ARG A 65 17.35 -28.09 -0.02
N LYS A 66 17.95 -29.20 -0.46
CA LYS A 66 18.82 -29.21 -1.64
C LYS A 66 18.10 -28.71 -2.87
N THR A 67 16.86 -29.13 -3.10
CA THR A 67 16.11 -28.62 -4.24
C THR A 67 15.83 -27.13 -4.11
N THR A 68 15.44 -26.65 -2.92
CA THR A 68 15.17 -25.22 -2.68
C THR A 68 16.41 -24.37 -2.95
N GLU A 69 17.59 -24.84 -2.53
CA GLU A 69 18.87 -24.19 -2.81
C GLU A 69 19.17 -24.14 -4.32
N SER A 70 18.97 -25.24 -5.04
CA SER A 70 19.13 -25.31 -6.49
C SER A 70 18.16 -24.40 -7.24
N LEU A 71 16.89 -24.34 -6.81
CA LEU A 71 15.88 -23.44 -7.37
C LEU A 71 16.22 -21.98 -7.15
N GLY A 72 16.66 -21.65 -5.92
CA GLY A 72 17.10 -20.30 -5.59
C GLY A 72 18.30 -19.86 -6.42
N ARG A 73 19.28 -20.75 -6.61
CA ARG A 73 20.45 -20.49 -7.46
C ARG A 73 20.06 -20.22 -8.91
N LEU A 74 19.22 -21.10 -9.49
CA LEU A 74 18.70 -20.90 -10.84
C LEU A 74 17.97 -19.57 -10.97
N ALA A 75 17.10 -19.26 -10.01
CA ALA A 75 16.34 -18.02 -10.00
C ALA A 75 17.25 -16.79 -9.97
N PHE A 76 18.29 -16.81 -9.13
CA PHE A 76 19.28 -15.74 -9.05
C PHE A 76 20.09 -15.58 -10.33
N ASP A 77 20.64 -16.67 -10.87
CA ASP A 77 21.48 -16.64 -12.07
C ASP A 77 20.68 -16.12 -13.29
N GLN A 78 19.43 -16.57 -13.44
CA GLN A 78 18.56 -16.11 -14.53
C GLN A 78 18.06 -14.67 -14.30
N LEU A 79 17.83 -14.25 -13.06
CA LEU A 79 17.46 -12.87 -12.73
C LEU A 79 18.59 -11.90 -13.09
N GLN A 80 19.85 -12.24 -12.76
CA GLN A 80 21.03 -11.44 -13.13
C GLN A 80 21.22 -11.33 -14.65
N LYS A 81 20.89 -12.39 -15.39
CA LYS A 81 20.92 -12.40 -16.87
C LYS A 81 19.74 -11.63 -17.49
N GLY A 82 18.71 -11.29 -16.72
CA GLY A 82 17.46 -10.70 -17.23
C GLY A 82 16.57 -11.70 -17.99
N ASN A 83 16.75 -13.00 -17.72
CA ASN A 83 16.04 -14.07 -18.42
C ASN A 83 14.77 -14.47 -17.65
N LEU A 84 13.64 -14.52 -18.37
CA LEU A 84 12.37 -15.07 -17.88
C LEU A 84 12.17 -16.53 -18.31
N ILE A 85 12.85 -16.93 -19.39
CA ILE A 85 12.76 -18.25 -19.99
C ILE A 85 14.18 -18.82 -20.04
N PHE A 86 14.32 -20.07 -19.62
CA PHE A 86 15.58 -20.81 -19.57
C PHE A 86 15.37 -22.25 -20.08
N TYR A 87 16.47 -22.93 -20.35
CA TYR A 87 16.49 -24.23 -21.02
C TYR A 87 16.91 -25.35 -20.06
N GLU A 88 16.82 -26.57 -20.54
CA GLU A 88 17.28 -27.77 -19.83
C GLU A 88 18.73 -27.66 -19.34
N CYS A 89 19.63 -27.07 -20.13
CA CYS A 89 21.02 -26.88 -19.72
C CYS A 89 21.14 -26.01 -18.46
N ASP A 90 20.34 -24.93 -18.34
CA ASP A 90 20.33 -24.06 -17.16
C ASP A 90 19.86 -24.82 -15.91
N LEU A 91 18.88 -25.72 -16.05
CA LEU A 91 18.41 -26.59 -14.96
C LEU A 91 19.53 -27.54 -14.49
N THR A 92 20.19 -28.21 -15.44
CA THR A 92 21.25 -29.17 -15.14
C THR A 92 22.48 -28.50 -14.52
N GLU A 93 22.83 -27.27 -14.93
CA GLU A 93 23.92 -26.48 -14.34
C GLU A 93 23.65 -26.14 -12.86
N CYS A 94 22.37 -25.99 -12.50
CA CYS A 94 21.93 -25.78 -11.12
C CYS A 94 21.68 -27.08 -10.34
N GLY A 95 21.91 -28.25 -10.96
CA GLY A 95 21.73 -29.56 -10.35
C GLY A 95 20.26 -30.00 -10.23
N ILE A 96 19.36 -29.45 -11.07
CA ILE A 96 17.94 -29.80 -11.10
C ILE A 96 17.70 -30.82 -12.21
N ASP A 97 17.17 -31.98 -11.86
CA ASP A 97 16.68 -32.96 -12.84
C ASP A 97 15.37 -32.44 -13.47
N ILE A 98 15.22 -32.59 -14.78
CA ILE A 98 14.00 -32.23 -15.55
C ILE A 98 12.77 -32.96 -14.99
N ARG A 99 12.94 -34.23 -14.59
CA ARG A 99 11.85 -35.00 -13.98
C ARG A 99 11.41 -34.36 -12.67
N GLU A 100 12.37 -33.87 -11.89
CA GLU A 100 12.11 -33.15 -10.65
C GLU A 100 11.48 -31.77 -10.92
N ALA A 101 11.98 -31.01 -11.90
CA ALA A 101 11.40 -29.73 -12.31
C ALA A 101 9.91 -29.85 -12.71
N SER A 102 9.55 -30.94 -13.37
CA SER A 102 8.16 -31.25 -13.77
C SER A 102 7.23 -31.54 -12.59
N VAL A 103 7.77 -31.96 -11.44
CA VAL A 103 7.01 -32.23 -10.21
C VAL A 103 6.64 -30.92 -9.48
N TYR A 104 7.42 -29.86 -9.66
CA TYR A 104 7.20 -28.54 -9.06
C TYR A 104 6.19 -27.68 -9.82
N SER A 105 5.00 -28.22 -10.10
CA SER A 105 3.93 -27.53 -10.86
C SER A 105 3.48 -26.18 -10.27
N GLY A 106 3.68 -25.94 -8.97
CA GLY A 106 3.38 -24.66 -8.31
C GLY A 106 4.51 -23.63 -8.33
N VAL A 107 5.72 -24.01 -8.76
CA VAL A 107 6.89 -23.12 -8.84
C VAL A 107 7.30 -22.89 -10.29
N PHE A 108 7.25 -23.94 -11.12
CA PHE A 108 7.51 -23.89 -12.55
C PHE A 108 6.26 -23.99 -13.39
N THR A 109 6.36 -23.43 -14.59
CA THR A 109 5.53 -23.83 -15.71
C THR A 109 6.43 -24.34 -16.83
N GLN A 110 6.15 -25.55 -17.32
CA GLN A 110 6.80 -26.07 -18.53
C GLN A 110 6.05 -25.54 -19.74
N ILE A 111 6.77 -24.90 -20.67
CA ILE A 111 6.22 -24.35 -21.89
C ILE A 111 6.89 -25.06 -23.08
N PHE A 112 6.08 -25.62 -23.97
CA PHE A 112 6.60 -26.21 -25.21
C PHE A 112 6.81 -25.12 -26.25
N ARG A 113 8.03 -24.98 -26.79
CA ARG A 113 8.31 -24.03 -27.86
C ARG A 113 8.67 -24.76 -29.15
N GLU A 114 7.73 -24.77 -30.08
CA GLU A 114 7.93 -25.30 -31.43
C GLU A 114 8.51 -24.20 -32.33
N ALA A 115 9.83 -24.11 -32.42
CA ALA A 115 10.46 -23.17 -33.35
C ALA A 115 10.46 -23.79 -34.75
N ARG A 116 9.42 -23.49 -35.56
CA ARG A 116 9.26 -23.85 -36.98
C ARG A 116 9.82 -25.26 -37.32
N GLY A 117 9.19 -26.30 -36.77
CA GLY A 117 9.21 -27.66 -37.31
C GLY A 117 10.51 -28.48 -37.19
N LEU A 118 11.56 -28.02 -36.50
CA LEU A 118 12.82 -28.79 -36.42
C LEU A 118 13.30 -29.14 -34.99
N TYR A 119 12.91 -28.39 -33.96
CA TYR A 119 13.24 -28.72 -32.56
C TYR A 119 12.04 -28.47 -31.64
N GLN A 120 11.67 -29.48 -30.85
CA GLN A 120 10.80 -29.34 -29.68
C GLN A 120 11.68 -29.09 -28.46
N ASP A 121 12.25 -27.88 -28.37
CA ASP A 121 13.03 -27.53 -27.19
C ASP A 121 12.07 -27.27 -26.03
N GLN A 122 12.22 -28.04 -24.96
CA GLN A 122 11.52 -27.78 -23.72
C GLN A 122 12.10 -26.50 -23.11
N VAL A 123 11.24 -25.51 -22.90
CA VAL A 123 11.61 -24.28 -22.20
C VAL A 123 10.87 -24.20 -20.88
N PHE A 124 11.53 -23.61 -19.91
CA PHE A 124 11.04 -23.49 -18.55
C PHE A 124 10.98 -22.02 -18.17
N CYS A 125 9.98 -21.69 -17.36
CA CYS A 125 9.93 -20.43 -16.65
C CYS A 125 9.37 -20.68 -15.24
N PHE A 126 9.64 -19.76 -14.33
CA PHE A 126 8.88 -19.72 -13.10
C PHE A 126 7.43 -19.36 -13.41
N VAL A 127 6.48 -19.83 -12.59
CA VAL A 127 5.05 -19.55 -12.76
C VAL A 127 4.76 -18.04 -12.84
N HIS A 128 5.59 -17.24 -12.18
CA HIS A 128 5.57 -15.79 -12.25
C HIS A 128 6.92 -15.20 -11.86
N LEU A 129 7.26 -14.02 -12.40
CA LEU A 129 8.51 -13.31 -12.11
C LEU A 129 8.71 -13.05 -10.60
N SER A 130 7.64 -12.77 -9.86
CA SER A 130 7.72 -12.59 -8.40
C SER A 130 8.20 -13.84 -7.65
N VAL A 131 7.93 -15.04 -8.16
CA VAL A 131 8.45 -16.29 -7.59
C VAL A 131 9.94 -16.44 -7.87
N GLN A 132 10.37 -16.07 -9.09
CA GLN A 132 11.79 -16.00 -9.44
C GLN A 132 12.54 -15.00 -8.55
N GLU A 133 12.02 -13.78 -8.40
CA GLU A 133 12.63 -12.74 -7.56
C GLU A 133 12.68 -13.16 -6.08
N PHE A 134 11.63 -13.79 -5.56
CA PHE A 134 11.60 -14.32 -4.19
C PHE A 134 12.65 -15.41 -3.97
N LEU A 135 12.71 -16.42 -4.86
CA LEU A 135 13.67 -17.52 -4.75
C LEU A 135 15.11 -17.02 -4.90
N ALA A 136 15.35 -16.04 -5.78
CA ALA A 136 16.63 -15.37 -5.91
C ALA A 136 17.03 -14.64 -4.62
N ALA A 137 16.11 -13.90 -4.00
CA ALA A 137 16.35 -13.21 -2.73
C ALA A 137 16.63 -14.20 -1.59
N LEU A 138 15.86 -15.30 -1.55
CA LEU A 138 16.08 -16.40 -0.61
C LEU A 138 17.47 -17.02 -0.80
N HIS A 139 17.90 -17.27 -2.03
CA HIS A 139 19.24 -17.78 -2.31
C HIS A 139 20.32 -16.85 -1.79
N VAL A 140 20.24 -15.55 -2.09
CA VAL A 140 21.21 -14.56 -1.60
C VAL A 140 21.26 -14.53 -0.07
N HIS A 141 20.10 -14.57 0.57
CA HIS A 141 20.02 -14.61 2.03
C HIS A 141 20.60 -15.91 2.61
N LEU A 142 20.25 -17.07 2.07
CA LEU A 142 20.77 -18.38 2.51
C LEU A 142 22.28 -18.49 2.32
N THR A 143 22.80 -18.07 1.16
CA THR A 143 24.23 -18.07 0.88
C THR A 143 24.98 -17.20 1.88
N LEU A 144 24.44 -16.01 2.19
CA LEU A 144 25.01 -15.13 3.20
C LEU A 144 25.02 -15.79 4.58
N SER A 145 23.91 -16.35 5.02
CA SER A 145 23.77 -16.97 6.35
C SER A 145 24.61 -18.24 6.51
N ASN A 146 24.74 -19.06 5.47
CA ASN A 146 25.46 -20.34 5.53
C ASN A 146 26.97 -20.21 5.27
N SER A 147 27.39 -19.29 4.38
CA SER A 147 28.78 -19.19 3.91
C SER A 147 29.46 -17.85 4.16
N GLY A 148 28.70 -16.80 4.49
CA GLY A 148 29.21 -15.42 4.61
C GLY A 148 29.57 -14.78 3.26
N VAL A 149 29.20 -15.39 2.13
CA VAL A 149 29.54 -14.89 0.79
C VAL A 149 28.56 -13.80 0.35
N HIS A 150 29.10 -12.68 -0.13
CA HIS A 150 28.33 -11.56 -0.67
C HIS A 150 28.15 -11.68 -2.19
N LEU A 151 27.03 -12.27 -2.64
CA LEU A 151 26.73 -12.41 -4.06
C LEU A 151 26.46 -11.08 -4.80
N MET A 152 26.22 -9.98 -4.06
CA MET A 152 25.85 -8.69 -4.64
C MET A 152 26.97 -7.64 -4.66
N SER A 153 28.21 -7.95 -4.26
CA SER A 153 29.30 -6.96 -4.26
C SER A 153 29.73 -6.52 -5.68
N GLU A 154 30.15 -5.27 -5.84
CA GLU A 154 30.77 -4.77 -7.08
C GLU A 154 32.20 -5.33 -7.22
N LYS A 155 32.56 -5.76 -8.44
CA LYS A 155 33.97 -5.98 -8.79
C LYS A 155 34.68 -4.64 -8.82
N GLN A 156 35.79 -4.51 -8.08
CA GLN A 156 36.76 -3.44 -8.32
C GLN A 156 37.20 -3.47 -9.80
N PRO A 157 37.22 -2.33 -10.52
CA PRO A 157 37.62 -2.29 -11.92
C PRO A 157 39.14 -2.53 -12.02
N GLY A 158 39.52 -3.79 -12.24
CA GLY A 158 40.93 -4.20 -12.38
C GLY A 158 41.20 -5.71 -12.43
N ALA A 159 40.30 -6.55 -11.91
CA ALA A 159 40.53 -7.99 -11.85
C ALA A 159 40.10 -8.69 -13.16
N LYS A 160 41.03 -8.88 -14.10
CA LYS A 160 40.89 -9.81 -15.22
C LYS A 160 41.17 -11.23 -14.74
N GLY A 161 40.14 -12.06 -14.61
CA GLY A 161 40.25 -13.50 -14.35
C GLY A 161 38.91 -14.15 -13.99
N LEU A 162 38.61 -15.31 -14.58
CA LEU A 162 37.52 -16.19 -14.15
C LEU A 162 37.82 -16.73 -12.73
N GLY A 163 36.86 -16.66 -11.81
CA GLY A 163 36.93 -17.34 -10.50
C GLY A 163 36.18 -16.60 -9.38
N TRP A 164 35.12 -17.26 -8.89
CA TRP A 164 34.25 -17.15 -7.69
C TRP A 164 34.32 -15.95 -6.69
N PRO A 165 33.19 -15.58 -6.04
CA PRO A 165 33.17 -14.51 -5.03
C PRO A 165 33.84 -14.91 -3.70
N GLU A 166 34.61 -13.98 -3.13
CA GLU A 166 35.41 -14.14 -1.90
C GLU A 166 34.55 -14.48 -0.66
N VAL A 167 34.94 -15.52 0.08
CA VAL A 167 34.37 -15.94 1.37
C VAL A 167 34.96 -15.09 2.48
N LEU A 168 34.20 -14.18 3.12
CA LEU A 168 34.72 -13.38 4.25
C LEU A 168 33.68 -13.13 5.34
N ARG A 169 34.10 -13.34 6.59
CA ARG A 169 33.28 -13.56 7.79
C ARG A 169 33.34 -12.33 8.74
N ASP A 170 32.91 -11.15 8.28
CA ASP A 170 32.92 -9.89 9.05
C ASP A 170 31.56 -9.14 9.03
N GLU A 171 30.99 -8.84 10.20
CA GLU A 171 29.77 -8.00 10.40
C GLU A 171 29.72 -6.65 9.63
N PRO A 172 30.81 -5.85 9.54
CA PRO A 172 30.78 -4.58 8.80
C PRO A 172 30.43 -4.71 7.30
N LYS A 173 30.34 -5.93 6.75
CA LYS A 173 29.99 -6.19 5.34
C LYS A 173 28.53 -6.59 5.12
N LEU A 174 27.75 -6.99 6.16
CA LEU A 174 26.30 -7.20 6.04
C LEU A 174 25.59 -5.90 5.64
N LYS A 175 26.05 -4.79 6.24
CA LYS A 175 25.70 -3.41 5.88
C LYS A 175 25.86 -3.13 4.38
N ASN A 176 26.99 -3.57 3.81
CA ASN A 176 27.31 -3.30 2.41
C ASN A 176 26.40 -4.09 1.46
N LEU A 177 25.90 -5.26 1.86
CA LEU A 177 25.04 -6.08 1.01
C LEU A 177 23.68 -5.41 0.76
N TYR A 178 22.94 -5.10 1.83
CA TYR A 178 21.60 -4.53 1.69
C TYR A 178 21.65 -3.13 1.07
N GLN A 179 22.64 -2.32 1.41
CA GLN A 179 22.84 -1.01 0.78
C GLN A 179 23.19 -1.14 -0.71
N SER A 180 24.04 -2.10 -1.08
CA SER A 180 24.35 -2.39 -2.50
C SER A 180 23.12 -2.90 -3.26
N ALA A 181 22.29 -3.74 -2.63
CA ALA A 181 21.04 -4.20 -3.23
C ALA A 181 20.06 -3.03 -3.47
N VAL A 182 19.94 -2.10 -2.51
CA VAL A 182 19.17 -0.85 -2.67
C VAL A 182 19.70 -0.06 -3.87
N ASP A 183 21.01 0.11 -3.98
CA ASP A 183 21.61 0.85 -5.08
C ASP A 183 21.39 0.19 -6.44
N LYS A 184 21.56 -1.14 -6.53
CA LYS A 184 21.30 -1.90 -7.76
C LYS A 184 19.83 -1.83 -8.20
N ALA A 185 18.89 -1.92 -7.25
CA ALA A 185 17.47 -1.75 -7.57
C ALA A 185 17.17 -0.34 -8.08
N LEU A 186 17.73 0.69 -7.45
CA LEU A 186 17.58 2.08 -7.89
C LEU A 186 18.26 2.38 -9.24
N GLN A 187 19.33 1.68 -9.59
CA GLN A 187 19.99 1.79 -10.89
C GLN A 187 19.29 0.98 -11.98
N SER A 188 18.44 0.02 -11.62
CA SER A 188 17.69 -0.80 -12.56
C SER A 188 16.79 0.07 -13.46
N PRO A 189 16.87 -0.08 -14.79
CA PRO A 189 16.10 0.75 -15.72
C PRO A 189 14.61 0.36 -15.77
N ASN A 190 14.28 -0.89 -15.48
CA ASN A 190 12.94 -1.46 -15.62
C ASN A 190 12.35 -2.00 -14.30
N GLY A 191 13.01 -1.77 -13.16
CA GLY A 191 12.52 -2.19 -11.85
C GLY A 191 12.51 -3.70 -11.61
N HIS A 192 13.20 -4.50 -12.44
CA HIS A 192 13.21 -5.98 -12.31
C HIS A 192 13.87 -6.52 -11.02
N LEU A 193 14.41 -5.64 -10.17
CA LEU A 193 14.98 -5.99 -8.87
C LEU A 193 14.13 -5.46 -7.71
N ASP A 194 12.95 -4.88 -8.00
CA ASP A 194 12.14 -4.20 -7.00
C ASP A 194 11.52 -5.20 -6.02
N LEU A 195 10.92 -6.30 -6.51
CA LEU A 195 10.39 -7.33 -5.61
C LEU A 195 11.54 -8.13 -4.99
N PHE A 196 12.60 -8.41 -5.75
CA PHE A 196 13.82 -9.02 -5.21
C PHE A 196 14.33 -8.26 -3.98
N LEU A 197 14.44 -6.92 -4.05
CA LEU A 197 14.91 -6.10 -2.94
C LEU A 197 13.96 -6.18 -1.74
N ARG A 198 12.64 -6.08 -1.97
CA ARG A 198 11.62 -6.22 -0.93
C ARG A 198 11.76 -7.55 -0.20
N PHE A 199 11.85 -8.65 -0.94
CA PHE A 199 12.03 -9.98 -0.38
C PHE A 199 13.33 -10.12 0.38
N LEU A 200 14.44 -9.61 -0.15
CA LEU A 200 15.75 -9.70 0.49
C LEU A 200 15.76 -8.98 1.85
N LEU A 201 15.11 -7.81 1.92
CA LEU A 201 14.98 -7.04 3.15
C LEU A 201 13.97 -7.66 4.11
N GLY A 202 12.84 -8.19 3.64
CA GLY A 202 11.92 -8.92 4.49
C GLY A 202 12.57 -10.17 5.10
N LEU A 203 13.36 -10.92 4.32
CA LEU A 203 14.09 -12.10 4.80
C LEU A 203 15.18 -11.76 5.82
N SER A 204 15.64 -10.50 5.86
CA SER A 204 16.61 -10.09 6.87
C SER A 204 16.01 -10.00 8.26
N LEU A 205 14.68 -9.95 8.42
CA LEU A 205 14.02 -9.93 9.73
C LEU A 205 14.05 -11.30 10.42
N GLU A 206 14.37 -11.30 11.72
CA GLU A 206 14.41 -12.52 12.55
C GLU A 206 13.04 -13.23 12.61
N THR A 207 11.94 -12.47 12.63
CA THR A 207 10.58 -13.04 12.60
C THR A 207 10.35 -13.88 11.35
N ASN A 208 10.83 -13.41 10.20
CA ASN A 208 10.68 -14.11 8.92
C ASN A 208 11.65 -15.29 8.80
N GLN A 209 12.85 -15.17 9.36
CA GLN A 209 13.79 -16.28 9.45
C GLN A 209 13.24 -17.43 10.30
N SER A 210 12.48 -17.12 11.36
CA SER A 210 11.85 -18.14 12.20
C SER A 210 10.83 -19.00 11.44
N LEU A 211 10.16 -18.45 10.42
CA LEU A 211 9.25 -19.18 9.53
C LEU A 211 9.98 -20.14 8.57
N LEU A 212 11.29 -19.92 8.36
CA LEU A 212 12.17 -20.77 7.55
C LEU A 212 13.03 -21.71 8.43
N GLN A 213 12.65 -21.90 9.70
CA GLN A 213 13.38 -22.75 10.62
C GLN A 213 13.44 -24.19 10.08
N GLY A 214 14.67 -24.68 9.89
CA GLY A 214 14.95 -25.94 9.19
C GLY A 214 15.67 -25.72 7.87
N LEU A 215 15.35 -24.69 7.10
CA LEU A 215 16.15 -24.29 5.93
C LEU A 215 17.37 -23.45 6.35
N LEU A 216 17.19 -22.59 7.36
CA LEU A 216 18.26 -21.81 7.98
C LEU A 216 18.88 -22.56 9.17
N THR A 217 20.21 -22.61 9.21
CA THR A 217 20.98 -23.28 10.28
C THR A 217 21.38 -22.34 11.43
N GLN A 218 21.42 -21.03 11.19
CA GLN A 218 21.73 -19.99 12.19
C GLN A 218 20.79 -18.79 12.02
N THR A 219 20.21 -18.33 13.13
CA THR A 219 19.47 -17.06 13.20
C THR A 219 20.48 -15.98 13.61
N GLY A 220 21.05 -15.29 12.62
CA GLY A 220 21.93 -14.16 12.89
C GLY A 220 21.11 -12.91 13.21
N SER A 221 21.37 -12.25 14.34
CA SER A 221 20.73 -10.97 14.65
C SER A 221 21.23 -9.89 13.69
N SER A 222 20.47 -9.63 12.64
CA SER A 222 20.72 -8.57 11.63
C SER A 222 20.18 -7.20 12.07
N SER A 223 19.68 -7.08 13.31
CA SER A 223 18.91 -5.90 13.77
C SER A 223 19.66 -4.58 13.54
N GLN A 224 20.96 -4.54 13.86
CA GLN A 224 21.80 -3.37 13.60
C GLN A 224 21.92 -3.04 12.11
N ALA A 225 22.16 -4.04 11.27
CA ALA A 225 22.27 -3.85 9.82
C ALA A 225 20.94 -3.41 9.19
N ASN A 226 19.81 -3.89 9.71
CA ASN A 226 18.47 -3.48 9.27
C ASN A 226 18.20 -2.02 9.63
N GLN A 227 18.49 -1.60 10.86
CA GLN A 227 18.36 -0.19 11.27
C GLN A 227 19.23 0.74 10.41
N GLU A 228 20.47 0.35 10.13
CA GLU A 228 21.34 1.13 9.25
C GLU A 228 20.82 1.17 7.80
N THR A 229 20.22 0.07 7.32
CA THR A 229 19.59 0.00 6.00
C THR A 229 18.35 0.88 5.92
N VAL A 230 17.52 0.91 6.96
CA VAL A 230 16.39 1.85 7.10
C VAL A 230 16.88 3.30 6.95
N GLN A 231 17.91 3.68 7.70
CA GLN A 231 18.49 5.02 7.61
C GLN A 231 19.06 5.32 6.21
N TYR A 232 19.65 4.32 5.55
CA TYR A 232 20.13 4.45 4.18
C TYR A 232 18.98 4.67 3.18
N ILE A 233 17.89 3.91 3.30
CA ILE A 233 16.69 4.06 2.46
C ILE A 233 16.08 5.45 2.66
N LYS A 234 15.92 5.91 3.90
CA LYS A 234 15.45 7.27 4.22
C LYS A 234 16.33 8.34 3.56
N LYS A 235 17.66 8.18 3.62
CA LYS A 235 18.60 9.07 2.93
C LYS A 235 18.44 9.06 1.41
N LYS A 236 18.12 7.92 0.80
CA LYS A 236 17.88 7.80 -0.66
C LYS A 236 16.56 8.45 -1.07
N LEU A 237 15.52 8.34 -0.26
CA LEU A 237 14.23 9.00 -0.48
C LEU A 237 14.36 10.53 -0.53
N ASN A 238 15.25 11.10 0.28
CA ASN A 238 15.52 12.55 0.28
C ASN A 238 16.30 13.06 -0.95
N LYS A 239 16.79 12.18 -1.84
CA LYS A 239 17.59 12.55 -3.02
C LYS A 239 16.78 12.72 -4.31
N ASN A 240 15.47 12.94 -4.23
CA ASN A 240 14.59 13.12 -5.40
C ASN A 240 14.71 11.99 -6.44
N VAL A 241 14.46 10.74 -6.01
CA VAL A 241 14.28 9.59 -6.92
C VAL A 241 12.90 9.66 -7.61
N SER A 242 12.71 8.90 -8.70
CA SER A 242 11.41 8.88 -9.41
C SER A 242 10.29 8.34 -8.52
N PRO A 243 9.02 8.73 -8.73
CA PRO A 243 7.90 8.28 -7.91
C PRO A 243 7.79 6.76 -7.76
N GLU A 244 8.04 6.01 -8.85
CA GLU A 244 7.99 4.54 -8.85
C GLU A 244 9.07 3.95 -7.93
N LYS A 245 10.29 4.50 -8.00
CA LYS A 245 11.41 4.09 -7.15
C LYS A 245 11.18 4.47 -5.70
N SER A 246 10.57 5.62 -5.43
CA SER A 246 10.14 5.99 -4.09
C SER A 246 9.18 4.96 -3.53
N ILE A 247 8.09 4.66 -4.25
CA ILE A 247 7.10 3.67 -3.83
C ILE A 247 7.77 2.33 -3.53
N ASN A 248 8.73 1.88 -4.36
CA ASN A 248 9.49 0.68 -4.09
C ASN A 248 10.29 0.74 -2.76
N LEU A 249 11.00 1.84 -2.50
CA LEU A 249 11.74 2.04 -1.26
C LEU A 249 10.82 2.09 -0.02
N PHE A 250 9.60 2.61 -0.15
CA PHE A 250 8.62 2.57 0.92
C PHE A 250 8.09 1.16 1.19
N HIS A 251 7.83 0.37 0.13
CA HIS A 251 7.56 -1.05 0.31
C HIS A 251 8.71 -1.75 1.03
N CYS A 252 9.96 -1.39 0.74
CA CYS A 252 11.11 -1.95 1.45
C CYS A 252 11.11 -1.61 2.95
N LEU A 253 10.73 -0.37 3.33
CA LEU A 253 10.55 -0.01 4.74
C LEU A 253 9.43 -0.81 5.40
N ASN A 254 8.32 -1.03 4.70
CA ASN A 254 7.23 -1.86 5.17
C ASN A 254 7.65 -3.33 5.38
N GLU A 255 8.43 -3.91 4.46
CA GLU A 255 8.99 -5.26 4.62
C GLU A 255 9.97 -5.35 5.80
N LEU A 256 10.60 -4.23 6.19
CA LEU A 256 11.44 -4.13 7.39
C LEU A 256 10.65 -3.80 8.66
N ASN A 257 9.32 -3.74 8.60
CA ASN A 257 8.43 -3.29 9.68
C ASN A 257 8.79 -1.90 10.24
N ASP A 258 9.34 -1.00 9.42
CA ASP A 258 9.68 0.38 9.80
C ASP A 258 8.57 1.36 9.40
N GLY A 259 7.72 1.72 10.37
CA GLY A 259 6.73 2.80 10.22
C GLY A 259 7.27 4.19 10.55
N SER A 260 8.50 4.30 11.05
CA SER A 260 9.03 5.52 11.67
C SER A 260 9.17 6.68 10.67
N LEU A 261 9.36 6.42 9.38
CA LEU A 261 9.39 7.50 8.37
C LEU A 261 8.04 8.24 8.29
N VAL A 262 6.92 7.54 8.44
CA VAL A 262 5.58 8.14 8.44
C VAL A 262 5.43 9.02 9.67
N GLU A 263 5.82 8.51 10.83
CA GLU A 263 5.79 9.25 12.09
C GLU A 263 6.70 10.50 12.02
N GLU A 264 7.89 10.39 11.42
CA GLU A 264 8.81 11.50 11.19
C GLU A 264 8.18 12.57 10.28
N ILE A 265 7.57 12.17 9.16
CA ILE A 265 6.89 13.09 8.24
C ILE A 265 5.70 13.76 8.94
N GLN A 266 4.86 12.97 9.63
CA GLN A 266 3.72 13.47 10.40
C GLN A 266 4.18 14.47 11.48
N GLN A 267 5.21 14.14 12.24
CA GLN A 267 5.75 15.01 13.29
C GLN A 267 6.34 16.30 12.71
N ALA A 268 7.08 16.20 11.61
CA ALA A 268 7.71 17.34 10.96
C ALA A 268 6.68 18.33 10.41
N LEU A 269 5.60 17.82 9.80
CA LEU A 269 4.51 18.66 9.32
C LEU A 269 3.66 19.24 10.47
N ARG A 270 3.31 18.44 11.50
CA ARG A 270 2.57 18.93 12.70
C ARG A 270 3.31 20.02 13.44
N SER A 271 4.62 19.89 13.55
CA SER A 271 5.47 20.87 14.25
C SER A 271 5.73 22.14 13.44
N ARG A 272 5.17 22.27 12.22
CA ARG A 272 5.47 23.33 11.23
C ARG A 272 6.97 23.53 11.01
N ARG A 273 7.79 22.50 11.30
CA ARG A 273 9.24 22.53 11.10
C ARG A 273 9.60 22.37 9.64
N LEU A 274 8.75 21.68 8.89
CA LEU A 274 8.78 21.65 7.44
C LEU A 274 7.59 22.44 6.90
N SER A 275 7.82 23.29 5.91
CA SER A 275 6.72 23.79 5.09
C SER A 275 6.23 22.67 4.17
N THR A 276 4.98 22.74 3.70
CA THR A 276 4.46 21.77 2.70
C THR A 276 5.29 21.73 1.41
N ASP A 277 6.05 22.80 1.14
CA ASP A 277 6.92 22.96 -0.03
C ASP A 277 8.27 22.25 0.13
N GLU A 278 8.62 21.80 1.33
CA GLU A 278 9.87 21.07 1.61
C GLU A 278 9.77 19.56 1.40
N LEU A 279 8.54 19.02 1.28
CA LEU A 279 8.33 17.63 0.88
C LEU A 279 8.36 17.51 -0.64
N SER A 280 9.24 16.63 -1.12
CA SER A 280 9.27 16.23 -2.53
C SER A 280 7.98 15.51 -2.94
N THR A 281 7.66 15.57 -4.23
CA THR A 281 6.54 14.81 -4.84
C THR A 281 6.62 13.31 -4.50
N ALA A 282 7.83 12.77 -4.42
CA ALA A 282 8.13 11.41 -4.00
C ALA A 282 7.64 11.12 -2.56
N GLN A 283 7.95 12.01 -1.62
CA GLN A 283 7.54 11.87 -0.22
C GLN A 283 6.02 12.00 -0.06
N TRP A 284 5.37 12.91 -0.79
CA TRP A 284 3.91 13.01 -0.81
C TRP A 284 3.24 11.77 -1.39
N SER A 285 3.71 11.28 -2.54
CA SER A 285 3.17 10.08 -3.18
C SER A 285 3.24 8.87 -2.25
N ALA A 286 4.32 8.79 -1.48
CA ALA A 286 4.50 7.73 -0.52
C ALA A 286 3.66 7.85 0.73
N LEU A 287 3.53 9.06 1.28
CA LEU A 287 2.61 9.30 2.38
C LEU A 287 1.20 8.88 1.97
N VAL A 288 0.75 9.26 0.76
CA VAL A 288 -0.51 8.79 0.19
C VAL A 288 -0.58 7.26 0.14
N PHE A 289 0.45 6.59 -0.40
CA PHE A 289 0.49 5.14 -0.50
C PHE A 289 0.33 4.45 0.87
N ILE A 290 1.02 4.95 1.90
CA ILE A 290 0.99 4.38 3.24
C ILE A 290 -0.38 4.57 3.86
N LEU A 291 -0.95 5.77 3.77
CA LEU A 291 -2.28 6.06 4.31
C LEU A 291 -3.37 5.25 3.61
N LEU A 292 -3.24 5.00 2.30
CA LEU A 292 -4.13 4.10 1.57
C LEU A 292 -3.96 2.63 1.91
N SER A 293 -2.83 2.25 2.53
CA SER A 293 -2.55 0.89 2.98
C SER A 293 -2.89 0.67 4.46
N SER A 294 -3.21 1.74 5.20
CA SER A 294 -3.58 1.74 6.62
C SER A 294 -5.10 1.60 6.77
N GLU A 295 -5.58 0.54 7.40
CA GLU A 295 -7.02 0.37 7.65
C GLU A 295 -7.60 1.47 8.55
N GLU A 296 -6.81 1.97 9.51
CA GLU A 296 -7.26 3.00 10.46
C GLU A 296 -7.48 4.37 9.80
N ASP A 297 -6.58 4.79 8.91
CA ASP A 297 -6.68 6.09 8.21
C ASP A 297 -7.75 6.10 7.10
N LEU A 298 -8.14 4.93 6.61
CA LEU A 298 -9.27 4.79 5.69
C LEU A 298 -10.63 4.94 6.40
N GLU A 299 -10.72 4.71 7.71
CA GLU A 299 -11.98 4.98 8.42
C GLU A 299 -12.12 6.48 8.74
N VAL A 300 -11.09 7.10 9.33
CA VAL A 300 -11.11 8.54 9.65
C VAL A 300 -9.80 9.21 9.25
N PHE A 301 -9.85 9.97 8.15
CA PHE A 301 -8.77 10.85 7.75
C PHE A 301 -8.92 12.23 8.40
N ASP A 302 -7.86 12.69 9.06
CA ASP A 302 -7.80 14.01 9.70
C ASP A 302 -6.63 14.80 9.12
N LEU A 303 -6.95 15.84 8.35
CA LEU A 303 -5.95 16.64 7.65
C LEU A 303 -5.04 17.39 8.63
N ILE A 304 -5.51 17.76 9.83
CA ILE A 304 -4.70 18.45 10.85
C ILE A 304 -3.53 17.57 11.30
N LYS A 305 -3.67 16.24 11.25
CA LYS A 305 -2.59 15.30 11.57
C LYS A 305 -1.41 15.42 10.60
N TYR A 306 -1.63 15.96 9.40
CA TYR A 306 -0.64 16.06 8.32
C TYR A 306 -0.29 17.50 8.01
N SER A 307 -1.22 18.43 7.87
CA SER A 307 -0.98 19.88 7.80
C SER A 307 -2.32 20.57 7.55
N ALA A 308 -2.65 21.57 8.37
CA ALA A 308 -3.82 22.42 8.19
C ALA A 308 -3.62 23.44 7.05
N SER A 309 -3.45 22.94 5.82
CA SER A 309 -3.25 23.76 4.62
C SER A 309 -3.92 23.17 3.38
N GLU A 310 -4.21 24.06 2.42
CA GLU A 310 -4.79 23.71 1.13
C GLU A 310 -3.83 22.84 0.30
N GLU A 311 -2.53 23.12 0.31
CA GLU A 311 -1.52 22.34 -0.42
C GLU A 311 -1.50 20.88 0.03
N ALA A 312 -1.53 20.65 1.34
CA ALA A 312 -1.56 19.29 1.90
C ALA A 312 -2.85 18.56 1.53
N LEU A 313 -4.00 19.24 1.55
CA LEU A 313 -5.26 18.66 1.08
C LEU A 313 -5.12 18.19 -0.36
N LEU A 314 -4.59 19.02 -1.25
CA LEU A 314 -4.46 18.69 -2.67
C LEU A 314 -3.55 17.49 -2.90
N MET A 315 -2.45 17.38 -2.15
CA MET A 315 -1.55 16.22 -2.24
C MET A 315 -2.17 14.95 -1.64
N LEU A 316 -3.08 15.07 -0.66
CA LEU A 316 -3.72 13.96 0.04
C LEU A 316 -5.15 13.64 -0.45
N LEU A 317 -5.62 14.26 -1.53
CA LEU A 317 -6.94 13.96 -2.13
C LEU A 317 -7.19 12.48 -2.39
N PRO A 318 -6.20 11.67 -2.85
CA PRO A 318 -6.43 10.23 -3.02
C PRO A 318 -6.83 9.53 -1.71
N VAL A 319 -6.28 9.97 -0.58
CA VAL A 319 -6.62 9.45 0.75
C VAL A 319 -8.02 9.90 1.14
N VAL A 320 -8.33 11.19 1.01
CA VAL A 320 -9.69 11.73 1.27
C VAL A 320 -10.75 10.99 0.47
N LYS A 321 -10.46 10.65 -0.79
CA LYS A 321 -11.35 9.92 -1.67
C LYS A 321 -11.61 8.48 -1.20
N ALA A 322 -10.59 7.82 -0.68
CA ALA A 322 -10.66 6.44 -0.19
C ALA A 322 -11.23 6.34 1.22
N SER A 323 -11.14 7.40 2.03
CA SER A 323 -11.60 7.39 3.42
C SER A 323 -13.12 7.46 3.54
N ASN A 324 -13.66 6.85 4.59
CA ASN A 324 -15.07 6.92 4.98
C ASN A 324 -15.42 8.31 5.53
N LYS A 325 -14.56 8.84 6.41
CA LYS A 325 -14.72 10.17 7.03
C LYS A 325 -13.49 11.03 6.83
N ALA A 326 -13.70 12.30 6.46
CA ALA A 326 -12.65 13.30 6.34
C ALA A 326 -12.93 14.50 7.27
N LEU A 327 -11.97 14.79 8.15
CA LEU A 327 -11.96 15.94 9.05
C LEU A 327 -11.04 17.01 8.47
N LEU A 328 -11.64 18.05 7.89
CA LEU A 328 -10.96 19.15 7.22
C LEU A 328 -11.29 20.51 7.87
N LYS A 329 -11.76 20.48 9.12
CA LYS A 329 -12.14 21.66 9.89
C LYS A 329 -10.91 22.53 10.19
N ASP A 330 -11.04 23.84 10.04
CA ASP A 330 -9.99 24.81 10.43
C ASP A 330 -8.63 24.55 9.73
N CYS A 331 -8.68 24.24 8.43
CA CYS A 331 -7.53 23.85 7.61
C CYS A 331 -7.10 24.92 6.59
N ASN A 332 -7.54 26.18 6.76
CA ASN A 332 -7.28 27.29 5.84
C ASN A 332 -7.68 27.00 4.39
N LEU A 333 -8.75 26.24 4.18
CA LEU A 333 -9.22 25.87 2.85
C LEU A 333 -9.98 27.02 2.18
N THR A 334 -9.85 27.10 0.85
CA THR A 334 -10.46 28.14 0.01
C THR A 334 -11.36 27.55 -1.08
N GLU A 335 -11.83 28.38 -2.01
CA GLU A 335 -12.61 27.94 -3.18
C GLU A 335 -11.87 26.90 -4.06
N ARG A 336 -10.54 26.94 -4.11
CA ARG A 336 -9.73 25.97 -4.87
C ARG A 336 -9.88 24.57 -4.28
N SER A 337 -9.84 24.44 -2.96
CA SER A 337 -10.11 23.20 -2.24
C SER A 337 -11.51 22.65 -2.55
N CYS A 338 -12.52 23.52 -2.63
CA CYS A 338 -13.89 23.12 -2.98
C CYS A 338 -13.99 22.48 -4.36
N GLY A 339 -13.29 23.02 -5.37
CA GLY A 339 -13.24 22.42 -6.71
C GLY A 339 -12.60 21.02 -6.71
N ALA A 340 -11.54 20.84 -5.94
CA ALA A 340 -10.89 19.53 -5.80
C ALA A 340 -11.78 18.51 -5.08
N LEU A 341 -12.44 18.91 -3.98
CA LEU A 341 -13.37 18.05 -3.25
C LEU A 341 -14.61 17.71 -4.07
N SER A 342 -15.06 18.60 -4.95
CA SER A 342 -16.14 18.35 -5.91
C SER A 342 -15.80 17.17 -6.84
N SER A 343 -14.54 17.07 -7.31
CA SER A 343 -14.04 15.93 -8.08
C SER A 343 -14.03 14.64 -7.25
N VAL A 344 -13.69 14.71 -5.96
CA VAL A 344 -13.76 13.55 -5.05
C VAL A 344 -15.20 13.04 -4.92
N LEU A 345 -16.14 13.93 -4.61
CA LEU A 345 -17.55 13.58 -4.40
C LEU A 345 -18.23 13.03 -5.66
N SER A 346 -17.81 13.49 -6.84
CA SER A 346 -18.38 13.06 -8.11
C SER A 346 -17.81 11.73 -8.62
N SER A 347 -16.74 11.22 -8.00
CA SER A 347 -16.07 9.99 -8.44
C SER A 347 -16.80 8.73 -7.96
N GLN A 348 -17.03 7.78 -8.88
CA GLN A 348 -17.63 6.47 -8.59
C GLN A 348 -16.87 5.65 -7.54
N SER A 349 -15.55 5.79 -7.48
CA SER A 349 -14.69 5.10 -6.50
C SER A 349 -14.50 5.83 -5.17
N SER A 350 -15.28 6.88 -4.88
CA SER A 350 -15.23 7.53 -3.57
C SER A 350 -15.97 6.69 -2.51
N SER A 351 -15.33 6.54 -1.35
CA SER A 351 -15.90 5.92 -0.16
C SER A 351 -16.42 6.95 0.85
N LEU A 352 -16.28 8.24 0.55
CA LEU A 352 -16.50 9.33 1.50
C LEU A 352 -17.99 9.49 1.84
N LYS A 353 -18.32 9.30 3.11
CA LYS A 353 -19.66 9.43 3.69
C LYS A 353 -19.79 10.61 4.63
N HIS A 354 -18.71 11.00 5.30
CA HIS A 354 -18.73 12.09 6.27
C HIS A 354 -17.64 13.11 5.97
N LEU A 355 -18.04 14.37 5.79
CA LEU A 355 -17.11 15.46 5.49
C LEU A 355 -17.35 16.64 6.42
N ASP A 356 -16.32 17.02 7.18
CA ASP A 356 -16.33 18.21 8.03
C ASP A 356 -15.40 19.29 7.46
N LEU A 357 -16.01 20.35 6.92
CA LEU A 357 -15.34 21.51 6.33
C LEU A 357 -15.46 22.76 7.21
N SER A 358 -15.94 22.62 8.44
CA SER A 358 -16.27 23.75 9.32
C SER A 358 -15.08 24.70 9.54
N ASN A 359 -15.36 25.98 9.79
CA ASN A 359 -14.37 27.02 10.06
C ASN A 359 -13.32 27.22 8.94
N ASN A 360 -13.69 27.01 7.67
CA ASN A 360 -12.85 27.38 6.52
C ASN A 360 -13.50 28.53 5.74
N LYS A 361 -12.71 29.41 5.13
CA LYS A 361 -13.23 30.57 4.39
C LYS A 361 -13.66 30.21 2.97
N LEU A 362 -14.66 29.33 2.86
CA LEU A 362 -15.12 28.79 1.59
C LEU A 362 -15.93 29.81 0.78
N GLN A 363 -16.72 30.64 1.48
CA GLN A 363 -17.63 31.63 0.89
C GLN A 363 -18.64 31.00 -0.10
N ASP A 364 -19.50 31.82 -0.71
CA ASP A 364 -20.51 31.34 -1.64
C ASP A 364 -19.90 30.76 -2.93
N SER A 365 -18.76 31.30 -3.40
CA SER A 365 -18.07 30.80 -4.59
C SER A 365 -17.53 29.37 -4.40
N GLY A 366 -16.91 29.09 -3.25
CA GLY A 366 -16.45 27.75 -2.90
C GLY A 366 -17.61 26.78 -2.75
N VAL A 367 -18.69 27.18 -2.06
CA VAL A 367 -19.90 26.35 -1.93
C VAL A 367 -20.52 26.03 -3.28
N LYS A 368 -20.55 26.98 -4.22
CA LYS A 368 -21.03 26.76 -5.58
C LYS A 368 -20.21 25.71 -6.34
N LEU A 369 -18.87 25.78 -6.27
CA LEU A 369 -17.98 24.78 -6.87
C LEU A 369 -18.15 23.39 -6.24
N PHE A 370 -18.25 23.35 -4.91
CA PHE A 370 -18.47 22.13 -4.15
C PHE A 370 -19.83 21.49 -4.47
N SER A 371 -20.87 22.31 -4.65
CA SER A 371 -22.24 21.87 -4.96
C SER A 371 -22.31 21.04 -6.24
N ALA A 372 -21.48 21.33 -7.25
CA ALA A 372 -21.41 20.52 -8.48
C ALA A 372 -21.05 19.04 -8.22
N GLY A 373 -20.30 18.76 -7.15
CA GLY A 373 -19.95 17.39 -6.76
C GLY A 373 -21.12 16.66 -6.10
N LEU A 374 -21.95 17.38 -5.33
CA LEU A 374 -23.19 16.87 -4.73
C LEU A 374 -24.26 16.53 -5.77
N GLU A 375 -24.22 17.20 -6.93
CA GLU A 375 -25.10 16.89 -8.07
C GLU A 375 -24.76 15.56 -8.74
N SER A 376 -23.60 14.95 -8.48
CA SER A 376 -23.26 13.68 -9.12
C SER A 376 -24.12 12.53 -8.59
N PRO A 377 -24.62 11.62 -9.45
CA PRO A 377 -25.28 10.39 -9.01
C PRO A 377 -24.34 9.43 -8.26
N HIS A 378 -23.04 9.68 -8.31
CA HIS A 378 -22.03 8.92 -7.57
C HIS A 378 -21.77 9.45 -6.16
N CYS A 379 -22.34 10.61 -5.80
CA CYS A 379 -22.16 11.18 -4.47
C CYS A 379 -22.86 10.32 -3.41
N ARG A 380 -22.07 9.79 -2.46
CA ARG A 380 -22.54 8.93 -1.36
C ARG A 380 -22.48 9.62 0.01
N LEU A 381 -22.31 10.95 0.01
CA LEU A 381 -22.13 11.72 1.23
C LEU A 381 -23.40 11.68 2.10
N GLU A 382 -23.25 11.27 3.35
CA GLU A 382 -24.32 11.13 4.34
C GLU A 382 -24.29 12.28 5.36
N THR A 383 -23.10 12.81 5.69
CA THR A 383 -22.94 13.95 6.60
C THR A 383 -22.05 15.02 5.97
N LEU A 384 -22.55 16.26 5.97
CA LEU A 384 -21.81 17.44 5.54
C LEU A 384 -21.87 18.51 6.63
N ARG A 385 -20.70 18.96 7.10
CA ARG A 385 -20.61 20.10 8.01
C ARG A 385 -19.87 21.24 7.35
N LEU A 386 -20.54 22.38 7.31
CA LEU A 386 -20.11 23.65 6.73
C LEU A 386 -20.27 24.78 7.75
N SER A 387 -20.17 24.47 9.04
CA SER A 387 -20.37 25.45 10.11
C SER A 387 -19.31 26.54 10.02
N GLY A 388 -19.69 27.82 10.08
CA GLY A 388 -18.73 28.93 10.11
C GLY A 388 -17.86 29.04 8.85
N CYS A 389 -18.44 28.84 7.67
CA CYS A 389 -17.74 28.87 6.39
C CYS A 389 -17.95 30.17 5.58
N GLU A 390 -18.44 31.24 6.22
CA GLU A 390 -18.79 32.52 5.58
C GLU A 390 -19.86 32.38 4.48
N ILE A 391 -20.81 31.46 4.66
CA ILE A 391 -21.88 31.18 3.69
C ILE A 391 -23.04 32.17 3.86
N SER A 392 -23.54 32.71 2.74
CA SER A 392 -24.73 33.55 2.67
C SER A 392 -25.93 32.81 2.06
N GLU A 393 -27.00 33.55 1.76
CA GLU A 393 -28.18 33.02 1.07
C GLU A 393 -27.85 32.48 -0.33
N GLU A 394 -26.86 33.05 -1.02
CA GLU A 394 -26.44 32.60 -2.35
C GLU A 394 -25.83 31.19 -2.31
N GLY A 395 -24.94 30.93 -1.35
CA GLY A 395 -24.38 29.60 -1.13
C GLY A 395 -25.46 28.59 -0.70
N CYS A 396 -26.42 29.00 0.13
CA CYS A 396 -27.56 28.14 0.49
C CYS A 396 -28.45 27.81 -0.71
N SER A 397 -28.66 28.76 -1.62
CA SER A 397 -29.38 28.53 -2.88
C SER A 397 -28.67 27.48 -3.74
N SER A 398 -27.34 27.58 -3.86
CA SER A 398 -26.51 26.62 -4.59
C SER A 398 -26.61 25.21 -4.00
N LEU A 399 -26.47 25.06 -2.68
CA LEU A 399 -26.66 23.79 -1.99
C LEU A 399 -28.07 23.23 -2.17
N GLY A 400 -29.09 24.07 -2.01
CA GLY A 400 -30.49 23.67 -2.17
C GLY A 400 -30.81 23.18 -3.58
N SER A 401 -30.22 23.80 -4.61
CA SER A 401 -30.32 23.35 -6.00
C SER A 401 -29.64 21.99 -6.19
N ALA A 402 -28.41 21.85 -5.73
CA ALA A 402 -27.65 20.62 -5.89
C ALA A 402 -28.34 19.42 -5.23
N LEU A 403 -28.84 19.60 -4.00
CA LEU A 403 -29.55 18.56 -3.26
C LEU A 403 -30.90 18.16 -3.89
N LYS A 404 -31.52 19.01 -4.72
CA LYS A 404 -32.73 18.67 -5.49
C LYS A 404 -32.46 17.85 -6.74
N SER A 405 -31.29 18.04 -7.36
CA SER A 405 -30.99 17.53 -8.70
C SER A 405 -30.97 16.00 -8.76
N ASN A 406 -30.43 15.34 -7.73
CA ASN A 406 -30.34 13.89 -7.61
C ASN A 406 -30.81 13.39 -6.24
N PRO A 407 -31.25 12.13 -6.11
CA PRO A 407 -31.58 11.56 -4.81
C PRO A 407 -30.33 11.60 -3.92
N SER A 408 -30.28 12.59 -3.03
CA SER A 408 -29.14 12.79 -2.15
C SER A 408 -29.09 11.66 -1.11
N SER A 409 -27.88 11.19 -0.82
CA SER A 409 -27.63 10.29 0.32
C SER A 409 -27.51 11.05 1.64
N LEU A 410 -27.55 12.39 1.60
CA LEU A 410 -27.30 13.25 2.75
C LEU A 410 -28.41 13.11 3.79
N ARG A 411 -28.00 12.76 5.02
CA ARG A 411 -28.82 12.62 6.23
C ARG A 411 -28.60 13.77 7.21
N GLU A 412 -27.38 14.30 7.28
CA GLU A 412 -27.03 15.39 8.18
C GLU A 412 -26.37 16.55 7.44
N LEU A 413 -26.91 17.76 7.63
CA LEU A 413 -26.34 19.00 7.12
C LEU A 413 -26.17 20.00 8.26
N ASP A 414 -24.95 20.49 8.48
CA ASP A 414 -24.66 21.54 9.45
C ASP A 414 -24.21 22.83 8.77
N LEU A 415 -25.03 23.87 8.87
CA LEU A 415 -24.78 25.23 8.40
C LEU A 415 -24.75 26.23 9.55
N SER A 416 -24.61 25.78 10.80
CA SER A 416 -24.55 26.65 11.96
C SER A 416 -23.38 27.64 11.87
N ARG A 417 -23.43 28.73 12.64
CA ARG A 417 -22.36 29.77 12.66
C ARG A 417 -22.04 30.43 11.31
N ASN A 418 -22.88 30.25 10.29
CA ASN A 418 -22.84 31.06 9.06
C ASN A 418 -23.74 32.30 9.21
N GLN A 419 -23.55 33.30 8.35
CA GLN A 419 -24.32 34.55 8.37
C GLN A 419 -25.67 34.39 7.66
N LEU A 420 -26.46 33.39 8.07
CA LEU A 420 -27.75 33.08 7.45
C LEU A 420 -28.90 33.69 8.25
N GLN A 421 -29.71 34.51 7.60
CA GLN A 421 -31.01 34.93 8.12
C GLN A 421 -32.02 33.78 7.96
N ASP A 422 -33.21 33.92 8.56
CA ASP A 422 -34.31 32.94 8.44
C ASP A 422 -34.69 32.67 6.96
N SER A 423 -34.46 33.63 6.05
CA SER A 423 -34.62 33.49 4.59
C SER A 423 -33.63 32.52 3.94
N GLY A 424 -32.38 32.46 4.39
CA GLY A 424 -31.37 31.53 3.87
C GLY A 424 -31.74 30.06 4.12
N VAL A 425 -32.27 29.75 5.30
CA VAL A 425 -32.77 28.39 5.62
C VAL A 425 -34.02 28.05 4.81
N LYS A 426 -34.86 29.05 4.48
CA LYS A 426 -36.03 28.85 3.60
C LYS A 426 -35.65 28.39 2.19
N LEU A 427 -34.46 28.74 1.69
CA LEU A 427 -33.99 28.30 0.38
C LEU A 427 -33.74 26.77 0.32
N LEU A 428 -33.53 26.15 1.49
CA LEU A 428 -33.43 24.70 1.62
C LEU A 428 -34.80 24.01 1.74
N ILE A 429 -35.88 24.73 2.06
CA ILE A 429 -37.22 24.14 2.27
C ILE A 429 -37.72 23.40 1.03
N GLY A 430 -37.53 23.97 -0.16
CA GLY A 430 -37.96 23.29 -1.38
C GLY A 430 -37.24 21.95 -1.62
N PHE A 431 -36.05 21.74 -1.05
CA PHE A 431 -35.40 20.42 -1.03
C PHE A 431 -36.01 19.53 0.07
N LEU A 432 -36.25 20.07 1.26
CA LEU A 432 -36.83 19.34 2.40
C LEU A 432 -38.23 18.79 2.11
N GLU A 433 -39.02 19.47 1.28
CA GLU A 433 -40.34 19.03 0.83
C GLU A 433 -40.30 17.98 -0.29
N SER A 434 -39.12 17.73 -0.89
CA SER A 434 -38.97 16.72 -1.93
C SER A 434 -39.21 15.31 -1.35
N PRO A 435 -40.01 14.45 -2.01
CA PRO A 435 -40.19 13.06 -1.58
C PRO A 435 -38.89 12.23 -1.69
N ARG A 436 -37.85 12.78 -2.34
CA ARG A 436 -36.52 12.17 -2.47
C ARG A 436 -35.54 12.64 -1.39
N CYS A 437 -35.95 13.57 -0.53
CA CYS A 437 -35.14 14.05 0.58
C CYS A 437 -34.93 12.93 1.61
N ARG A 438 -33.67 12.66 1.94
CA ARG A 438 -33.26 11.71 3.00
C ARG A 438 -32.64 12.41 4.21
N LEU A 439 -32.68 13.75 4.22
CA LEU A 439 -32.14 14.53 5.31
C LEU A 439 -32.96 14.23 6.56
N GLU A 440 -32.29 13.93 7.67
CA GLU A 440 -32.85 13.64 8.98
C GLU A 440 -32.61 14.83 9.92
N THR A 441 -31.44 15.47 9.80
CA THR A 441 -31.02 16.59 10.64
C THR A 441 -30.47 17.75 9.82
N LEU A 442 -30.98 18.96 10.08
CA LEU A 442 -30.44 20.22 9.57
C LEU A 442 -30.11 21.15 10.73
N ARG A 443 -28.86 21.60 10.85
CA ARG A 443 -28.43 22.61 11.83
C ARG A 443 -28.25 23.95 11.11
N GLY A 444 -28.91 25.00 11.59
CA GLY A 444 -28.75 26.38 11.11
C GLY A 444 -28.27 27.31 12.24
N PRO A 445 -28.13 28.63 11.99
CA PRO A 445 -27.73 29.57 13.02
C PRO A 445 -28.72 29.56 14.20
N GLY A 446 -28.23 29.22 15.39
CA GLY A 446 -29.02 29.16 16.62
C GLY A 446 -30.17 28.14 16.65
N ARG A 447 -30.33 27.29 15.62
CA ARG A 447 -31.51 26.41 15.46
C ARG A 447 -31.15 25.01 14.98
N LEU A 448 -31.83 24.02 15.53
CA LEU A 448 -31.80 22.62 15.09
C LEU A 448 -33.16 22.26 14.48
N TRP A 449 -33.15 21.65 13.29
CA TRP A 449 -34.34 21.20 12.59
C TRP A 449 -34.27 19.70 12.39
N TYR A 450 -35.28 18.98 12.87
CA TYR A 450 -35.47 17.57 12.57
C TYR A 450 -36.41 17.43 11.37
N VAL A 451 -35.99 16.66 10.38
CA VAL A 451 -36.74 16.44 9.15
C VAL A 451 -37.38 15.06 9.26
N HIS A 452 -38.66 15.01 9.63
CA HIS A 452 -39.44 13.77 9.66
C HIS A 452 -40.44 13.80 8.50
N THR A 453 -40.31 12.82 7.60
CA THR A 453 -41.34 12.45 6.61
C THR A 453 -42.06 13.62 5.93
N GLY A 454 -41.28 14.51 5.29
CA GLY A 454 -41.82 15.62 4.49
C GLY A 454 -42.47 16.75 5.29
N ARG A 455 -42.29 16.80 6.61
CA ARG A 455 -42.65 17.95 7.46
C ARG A 455 -41.43 18.44 8.22
N VAL A 456 -41.08 19.71 8.02
CA VAL A 456 -40.05 20.40 8.82
C VAL A 456 -40.63 20.68 10.21
N GLY A 457 -40.30 19.84 11.19
CA GLY A 457 -40.67 20.04 12.59
C GLY A 457 -39.74 21.05 13.24
N LYS A 458 -40.27 22.21 13.64
CA LYS A 458 -39.54 23.27 14.35
C LYS A 458 -39.59 22.97 15.85
N ILE A 459 -38.47 22.64 16.52
CA ILE A 459 -38.45 22.48 17.99
C ILE A 459 -37.14 23.01 18.61
N LEU A 460 -37.35 23.94 19.56
CA LEU A 460 -36.49 24.51 20.61
C LEU A 460 -35.29 25.37 20.19
N ASP A 461 -35.43 26.67 20.46
CA ASP A 461 -34.31 27.60 20.62
C ASP A 461 -33.29 26.98 21.58
N ALA A 462 -32.04 26.88 21.15
CA ALA A 462 -30.95 26.58 22.08
C ALA A 462 -30.93 27.69 23.13
N PRO A 463 -30.83 27.38 24.44
CA PRO A 463 -30.68 28.44 25.43
C PRO A 463 -29.41 29.22 25.10
N ASP A 464 -29.52 30.54 25.12
CA ASP A 464 -28.41 31.49 24.98
C ASP A 464 -27.18 30.97 25.72
N ALA A 465 -26.21 30.42 24.97
CA ALA A 465 -24.86 30.23 25.48
C ALA A 465 -24.17 31.58 25.30
N GLY A 466 -24.38 32.47 26.27
CA GLY A 466 -23.59 33.66 26.42
C GLY A 466 -22.12 33.28 26.59
N PHE A 467 -21.26 33.90 25.78
CA PHE A 467 -19.90 34.31 26.12
C PHE A 467 -19.56 35.57 25.34
#